data_AF-A0A8S3DP34-F1
#
_entry.id   AF-A0A8S3DP34-F1
#
_cell.length_a   1.000
_cell.length_b   1.000
_cell.length_c   1.000
_cell.angle_alpha   90.00
_cell.angle_beta   90.00
_cell.angle_gamma   90.00
#
_symmetry.space_group_name_H-M   'P 1'
#
loop_
_entity.id
_entity.type
_entity.pdbx_description
1 polymer ?
#
loop_
_entity_poly.entity_id
_entity_poly.type
_entity_poly.pdbx_seq_one_letter_code
_entity_poly.pdbx_strand_id
1 'polypeptide(L)'
;LSSKYGLLAFDVLKNYFSPTTDLFKQLGILITTATSPNLTREYYSLNLARFISRNIGLILLNEIKTQIEIPTEGKALINVLFIIQCFHPHGIFLSLNRLHSIGQRLINDRLFSSLTLHEKCQLIITTMKKENFLPASASSEYYDLENSFLFSTFNGKPTIPITLVSIFCALADECGLVARPVGFPGEVMAQVEQPLDSSMPLIISVFNDKIMSLDEINERLANVIHRPLTYPLTITPISDFAIRSARNMIHSIGRNTTSSLNSYGLYAAVSILKILGGDALPFAYDSMMNVLKEHFPMDMNFLEMLSSSMTNAFDELSQIRIQDANPLPIEEKRRKNSPPKFYVGQIFQHKQYNYWGVICGWDLSCAASPIWQVRMGIPNLVRGALQPFYHILADDFSRRYVAEDNINALAFTSIENKQDTHAIVEKLRSIDGIGKYFETVDIINARFIPNIELRSEYPDDFV
;
A
#
# COMPACT_ATOMS: atom_id res chain seq x y z
N LEU A 1 15.61 -5.85 16.58
CA LEU A 1 15.88 -4.55 15.90
C LEU A 1 17.37 -4.44 15.52
N SER A 2 17.87 -5.18 14.52
CA SER A 2 19.31 -5.18 14.19
C SER A 2 19.67 -4.97 12.70
N SER A 3 18.91 -4.16 11.97
CA SER A 3 19.50 -3.43 10.84
C SER A 3 19.46 -1.94 11.19
N LYS A 4 20.46 -1.18 10.72
CA LYS A 4 20.66 0.23 11.12
C LYS A 4 19.43 1.11 10.87
N TYR A 5 18.57 0.73 9.90
CA TYR A 5 17.33 1.43 9.54
C TYR A 5 16.08 0.54 9.46
N GLY A 6 16.11 -0.72 9.90
CA GLY A 6 14.95 -1.64 9.73
C GLY A 6 14.97 -2.88 10.62
N LEU A 7 13.92 -3.70 10.55
CA LEU A 7 13.80 -4.91 11.36
C LEU A 7 14.39 -6.13 10.66
N LEU A 8 15.29 -6.82 11.37
CA LEU A 8 15.76 -8.16 11.02
C LEU A 8 14.60 -9.14 10.76
N ALA A 9 13.47 -8.94 11.45
CA ALA A 9 12.25 -9.72 11.25
C ALA A 9 11.74 -9.68 9.79
N PHE A 10 11.85 -8.54 9.11
CA PHE A 10 11.46 -8.44 7.71
C PHE A 10 12.41 -9.21 6.79
N ASP A 11 13.71 -9.20 7.07
CA ASP A 11 14.68 -9.99 6.29
C ASP A 11 14.50 -11.50 6.51
N VAL A 12 14.11 -11.92 7.72
CA VAL A 12 13.69 -13.30 7.99
C VAL A 12 12.40 -13.63 7.22
N LEU A 13 11.38 -12.76 7.30
CA LEU A 13 10.11 -12.98 6.61
C LEU A 13 10.28 -13.05 5.09
N LYS A 14 11.18 -12.26 4.47
CA LYS A 14 11.49 -12.35 3.03
C LYS A 14 12.00 -13.73 2.62
N ASN A 15 12.71 -14.43 3.51
CA ASN A 15 13.19 -15.79 3.22
C ASN A 15 12.06 -16.82 3.22
N TYR A 16 11.03 -16.63 4.05
CA TYR A 16 9.86 -17.52 4.13
C TYR A 16 8.75 -17.17 3.14
N PHE A 17 8.58 -15.88 2.86
CA PHE A 17 7.59 -15.31 1.95
C PHE A 17 8.30 -14.66 0.76
N SER A 18 9.25 -15.38 0.15
CA SER A 18 9.93 -14.88 -1.05
C SER A 18 8.88 -14.43 -2.06
N PRO A 19 9.03 -13.22 -2.64
CA PRO A 19 8.15 -12.81 -3.70
C PRO A 19 8.16 -13.91 -4.77
N THR A 20 6.99 -14.39 -5.14
CA THR A 20 6.87 -15.20 -6.35
C THR A 20 7.35 -14.37 -7.54
N THR A 21 7.70 -15.11 -8.59
CA THR A 21 8.33 -14.65 -9.84
C THR A 21 7.72 -13.39 -10.47
N ASP A 22 6.48 -13.01 -10.15
CA ASP A 22 5.80 -11.84 -10.72
C ASP A 22 6.20 -10.49 -10.10
N LEU A 23 6.50 -10.40 -8.79
CA LEU A 23 7.09 -9.18 -8.21
C LEU A 23 8.52 -8.99 -8.73
N PHE A 24 9.25 -10.09 -8.85
CA PHE A 24 10.59 -10.08 -9.43
C PHE A 24 10.56 -9.80 -10.94
N LYS A 25 9.59 -10.30 -11.72
CA LYS A 25 9.38 -9.90 -13.13
C LYS A 25 9.02 -8.43 -13.27
N GLN A 26 8.15 -7.89 -12.40
CA GLN A 26 7.86 -6.44 -12.35
C GLN A 26 9.11 -5.61 -11.97
N LEU A 27 9.98 -6.15 -11.13
CA LEU A 27 11.27 -5.55 -10.73
C LEU A 27 12.45 -5.94 -11.66
N GLY A 28 12.21 -6.64 -12.78
CA GLY A 28 13.24 -7.02 -13.76
C GLY A 28 14.23 -8.12 -13.31
N ILE A 29 13.95 -8.87 -12.24
CA ILE A 29 14.78 -9.94 -11.69
C ILE A 29 14.18 -11.30 -12.09
N LEU A 30 14.98 -12.15 -12.73
CA LEU A 30 14.59 -13.50 -13.14
C LEU A 30 14.80 -14.49 -11.98
N ILE A 31 13.76 -15.25 -11.61
CA ILE A 31 13.92 -16.45 -10.75
C ILE A 31 13.40 -17.67 -11.49
N THR A 32 14.26 -18.67 -11.57
CA THR A 32 14.09 -19.98 -12.20
C THR A 32 13.79 -21.03 -11.13
N THR A 33 12.53 -21.28 -10.77
CA THR A 33 12.16 -22.49 -9.99
C THR A 33 10.89 -23.14 -10.52
N ALA A 34 10.98 -24.47 -10.69
CA ALA A 34 10.25 -25.30 -11.64
C ALA A 34 9.03 -26.05 -11.08
N THR A 35 8.13 -25.37 -10.37
CA THR A 35 6.82 -25.93 -9.99
C THR A 35 5.73 -24.94 -10.36
N SER A 36 4.66 -25.41 -11.03
CA SER A 36 3.49 -24.60 -11.36
C SER A 36 3.02 -23.89 -10.08
N PRO A 37 2.97 -22.54 -10.04
CA PRO A 37 2.63 -21.82 -8.83
C PRO A 37 1.18 -22.15 -8.43
N ASN A 38 0.99 -22.58 -7.18
CA ASN A 38 -0.34 -22.73 -6.58
C ASN A 38 -0.82 -21.34 -6.15
N LEU A 39 -1.72 -20.76 -6.93
CA LEU A 39 -2.22 -19.40 -6.77
C LEU A 39 -2.92 -19.20 -5.43
N THR A 40 -3.66 -20.21 -4.94
CA THR A 40 -4.33 -20.15 -3.63
C THR A 40 -3.34 -20.07 -2.49
N ARG A 41 -2.35 -20.97 -2.48
CA ARG A 41 -1.30 -20.95 -1.46
C ARG A 41 -0.53 -19.63 -1.50
N GLU A 42 -0.19 -19.15 -2.68
CA GLU A 42 0.49 -17.86 -2.87
C GLU A 42 -0.33 -16.69 -2.30
N TYR A 43 -1.62 -16.62 -2.66
CA TYR A 43 -2.53 -15.58 -2.17
C TYR A 43 -2.62 -15.56 -0.65
N TYR A 44 -2.88 -16.70 -0.01
CA TYR A 44 -3.01 -16.76 1.45
C TYR A 44 -1.66 -16.56 2.16
N SER A 45 -0.55 -17.03 1.59
CA SER A 45 0.79 -16.77 2.12
C SER A 45 1.11 -15.27 2.11
N LEU A 46 0.79 -14.57 1.00
CA LEU A 46 1.01 -13.14 0.89
C LEU A 46 0.09 -12.35 1.83
N ASN A 47 -1.17 -12.75 1.98
CA ASN A 47 -2.07 -12.13 2.95
C ASN A 47 -1.58 -12.30 4.38
N LEU A 48 -1.08 -13.48 4.75
CA LEU A 48 -0.47 -13.72 6.06
C LEU A 48 0.77 -12.84 6.27
N ALA A 49 1.63 -12.73 5.25
CA ALA A 49 2.80 -11.86 5.28
C ALA A 49 2.41 -10.38 5.49
N ARG A 50 1.39 -9.90 4.77
CA ARG A 50 0.83 -8.55 4.90
C ARG A 50 0.21 -8.33 6.30
N PHE A 51 -0.49 -9.32 6.85
CA PHE A 51 -1.03 -9.29 8.21
C PHE A 51 0.08 -9.18 9.25
N ILE A 52 1.12 -10.01 9.16
CA ILE A 52 2.28 -9.95 10.06
C ILE A 52 2.95 -8.57 9.98
N SER A 53 3.15 -8.05 8.75
CA SER A 53 3.70 -6.72 8.53
C SER A 53 2.89 -5.63 9.25
N ARG A 54 1.56 -5.62 9.10
CA ARG A 54 0.70 -4.65 9.82
C ARG A 54 0.78 -4.78 11.33
N ASN A 55 0.78 -6.01 11.86
CA ASN A 55 0.92 -6.23 13.31
C ASN A 55 2.26 -5.71 13.83
N ILE A 56 3.35 -5.90 13.09
CA ILE A 56 4.64 -5.29 13.41
C ILE A 56 4.51 -3.76 13.46
N GLY A 57 3.88 -3.15 12.46
CA GLY A 57 3.61 -1.71 12.44
C GLY A 57 2.83 -1.23 13.68
N LEU A 58 1.78 -1.95 14.07
CA LEU A 58 0.97 -1.63 15.26
C LEU A 58 1.77 -1.75 16.57
N ILE A 59 2.63 -2.77 16.71
CA ILE A 59 3.51 -2.94 17.87
C ILE A 59 4.48 -1.76 17.96
N LEU A 60 5.15 -1.41 16.86
CA LEU A 60 6.09 -0.30 16.80
C LEU A 60 5.42 1.07 17.08
N LEU A 61 4.15 1.27 16.67
CA LEU A 61 3.40 2.48 17.04
C LEU A 61 3.16 2.57 18.55
N ASN A 62 2.88 1.45 19.21
CA ASN A 62 2.74 1.42 20.67
C ASN A 62 4.07 1.65 21.39
N GLU A 63 5.19 1.20 20.82
CA GLU A 63 6.53 1.55 21.33
C GLU A 63 6.77 3.07 21.25
N ILE A 64 6.41 3.73 20.15
CA ILE A 64 6.50 5.21 20.04
C ILE A 64 5.63 5.89 21.10
N LYS A 65 4.41 5.40 21.34
CA LYS A 65 3.50 5.98 22.34
C LYS A 65 4.08 5.93 23.76
N THR A 66 4.77 4.85 24.09
CA THR A 66 5.28 4.60 25.46
C THR A 66 6.65 5.22 25.71
N GLN A 67 7.40 5.57 24.66
CA GLN A 67 8.70 6.23 24.77
C GLN A 67 8.52 7.75 24.84
N ILE A 68 8.93 8.33 25.97
CA ILE A 68 8.71 9.76 26.29
C ILE A 68 9.61 10.67 25.44
N GLU A 69 10.78 10.20 24.98
CA GLU A 69 11.72 10.99 24.17
C GLU A 69 12.48 10.08 23.19
N ILE A 70 11.93 9.91 21.98
CA ILE A 70 12.73 9.41 20.86
C ILE A 70 13.42 10.61 20.22
N PRO A 71 14.76 10.61 20.09
CA PRO A 71 15.47 11.68 19.41
C PRO A 71 14.90 11.87 17.99
N THR A 72 14.68 13.11 17.57
CA THR A 72 14.20 13.44 16.20
C THR A 72 15.34 13.40 15.20
N GLU A 73 16.20 12.41 15.35
CA GLU A 73 17.28 12.08 14.44
C GLU A 73 16.68 11.44 13.19
N GLY A 74 17.33 11.60 12.05
CA GLY A 74 16.96 11.01 10.77
C GLY A 74 16.64 9.52 10.84
N LYS A 75 17.33 8.76 11.70
CA LYS A 75 16.99 7.34 11.95
C LYS A 75 15.58 7.15 12.53
N ALA A 76 15.16 7.97 13.49
CA ALA A 76 13.82 7.90 14.05
C ALA A 76 12.75 8.26 13.00
N LEU A 77 13.01 9.25 12.15
CA LEU A 77 12.10 9.63 11.06
C LEU A 77 11.89 8.48 10.07
N ILE A 78 12.99 7.84 9.64
CA ILE A 78 12.91 6.68 8.75
C ILE A 78 12.18 5.52 9.42
N ASN A 79 12.37 5.30 10.73
CA ASN A 79 11.61 4.29 11.45
C ASN A 79 10.10 4.58 11.43
N VAL A 80 9.66 5.83 11.60
CA VAL A 80 8.24 6.19 11.47
C VAL A 80 7.71 5.93 10.06
N LEU A 81 8.45 6.36 9.04
CA LEU A 81 8.05 6.11 7.65
C LEU A 81 8.04 4.60 7.32
N PHE A 82 8.91 3.83 7.96
CA PHE A 82 8.93 2.37 7.87
C PHE A 82 7.74 1.73 8.60
N ILE A 83 7.29 2.29 9.72
CA ILE A 83 6.05 1.89 10.38
C ILE A 83 4.84 2.14 9.47
N ILE A 84 4.78 3.29 8.79
CA ILE A 84 3.74 3.56 7.77
C ILE A 84 3.84 2.53 6.65
N GLN A 85 5.06 2.20 6.21
CA GLN A 85 5.33 1.21 5.18
C GLN A 85 4.79 -0.18 5.54
N CYS A 86 4.72 -0.54 6.82
CA CYS A 86 4.21 -1.83 7.28
C CYS A 86 2.76 -2.09 6.84
N PHE A 87 1.99 -1.03 6.55
CA PHE A 87 0.61 -1.12 6.08
C PHE A 87 0.48 -1.22 4.57
N HIS A 88 1.54 -0.94 3.80
CA HIS A 88 1.53 -1.08 2.35
C HIS A 88 1.50 -2.56 1.93
N PRO A 89 0.83 -2.93 0.82
CA PRO A 89 0.76 -4.32 0.33
C PRO A 89 2.13 -4.97 0.06
N HIS A 90 3.14 -4.16 -0.22
CA HIS A 90 4.53 -4.58 -0.47
C HIS A 90 5.51 -4.15 0.63
N GLY A 91 5.02 -3.72 1.80
CA GLY A 91 5.86 -3.19 2.87
C GLY A 91 6.94 -4.14 3.36
N ILE A 92 6.62 -5.44 3.40
CA ILE A 92 7.53 -6.51 3.83
C ILE A 92 8.79 -6.63 2.96
N PHE A 93 8.74 -6.14 1.73
CA PHE A 93 9.82 -6.30 0.75
C PHE A 93 10.78 -5.10 0.72
N LEU A 94 10.48 -4.00 1.41
CA LEU A 94 11.38 -2.85 1.44
C LEU A 94 12.70 -3.23 2.14
N SER A 95 13.82 -2.83 1.53
CA SER A 95 15.14 -2.90 2.16
C SER A 95 15.68 -1.49 2.37
N LEU A 96 16.05 -1.18 3.62
CA LEU A 96 16.64 0.10 4.00
C LEU A 96 18.18 0.06 4.01
N ASN A 97 18.79 -1.08 3.66
CA ASN A 97 20.25 -1.23 3.51
C ASN A 97 20.83 -0.26 2.47
N ARG A 98 20.00 0.21 1.53
CA ARG A 98 20.38 1.20 0.53
C ARG A 98 20.83 2.52 1.16
N LEU A 99 20.13 3.02 2.19
CA LEU A 99 20.53 4.27 2.88
C LEU A 99 21.89 4.12 3.55
N HIS A 100 22.10 3.01 4.26
CA HIS A 100 23.38 2.72 4.88
C HIS A 100 24.51 2.63 3.84
N SER A 101 24.27 1.94 2.73
CA SER A 101 25.25 1.81 1.63
C SER A 101 25.59 3.16 0.98
N ILE A 102 24.61 4.06 0.85
CA ILE A 102 24.83 5.43 0.38
C ILE A 102 25.68 6.21 1.39
N GLY A 103 25.32 6.18 2.67
CA GLY A 103 26.06 6.85 3.74
C GLY A 103 27.52 6.39 3.82
N GLN A 104 27.77 5.09 3.73
CA GLN A 104 29.14 4.55 3.71
C GLN A 104 29.93 5.02 2.48
N ARG A 105 29.32 5.12 1.29
CA ARG A 105 30.00 5.68 0.11
C ARG A 105 30.35 7.15 0.29
N LEU A 106 29.48 7.93 0.93
CA LEU A 106 29.73 9.35 1.22
C LEU A 106 30.91 9.53 2.18
N ILE A 107 30.95 8.79 3.29
CA ILE A 107 32.01 8.92 4.30
C ILE A 107 33.36 8.41 3.78
N ASN A 108 33.35 7.37 2.95
CA ASN A 108 34.56 6.80 2.36
C ASN A 108 35.11 7.64 1.21
N ASP A 109 34.40 8.68 0.76
CA ASP A 109 34.97 9.68 -0.13
C ASP A 109 36.07 10.43 0.63
N ARG A 110 37.31 10.33 0.12
CA ARG A 110 38.51 10.90 0.77
C ARG A 110 38.40 12.39 1.05
N LEU A 111 37.55 13.10 0.30
CA LEU A 111 37.36 14.53 0.47
C LEU A 111 36.32 14.86 1.55
N PHE A 112 35.39 13.94 1.89
CA PHE A 112 34.23 14.23 2.74
C PHE A 112 34.60 14.83 4.09
N SER A 113 35.63 14.30 4.76
CA SER A 113 36.10 14.78 6.05
C SER A 113 36.66 16.21 6.00
N SER A 114 37.20 16.63 4.85
CA SER A 114 37.78 17.96 4.63
C SER A 114 36.76 19.02 4.19
N LEU A 115 35.56 18.60 3.79
CA LEU A 115 34.50 19.51 3.35
C LEU A 115 33.92 20.33 4.51
N THR A 116 33.54 21.57 4.20
CA THR A 116 32.72 22.41 5.09
C THR A 116 31.32 21.81 5.27
N LEU A 117 30.60 22.23 6.32
CA LEU A 117 29.21 21.79 6.55
C LEU A 117 28.31 22.03 5.32
N HIS A 118 28.46 23.18 4.66
CA HIS A 118 27.72 23.51 3.44
C HIS A 118 28.01 22.53 2.30
N GLU A 119 29.30 22.26 2.04
CA GLU A 119 29.72 21.33 0.98
C GLU A 119 29.29 19.88 1.26
N LYS A 120 29.34 19.43 2.51
CA LYS A 120 28.81 18.12 2.93
C LYS A 120 27.32 18.01 2.61
N CYS A 121 26.53 19.01 2.99
CA CYS A 121 25.09 19.05 2.72
C CYS A 121 24.78 19.05 1.21
N GLN A 122 25.52 19.83 0.43
CA GLN A 122 25.37 19.87 -1.03
C GLN A 122 25.73 18.53 -1.70
N LEU A 123 26.76 17.84 -1.19
CA LEU A 123 27.15 16.52 -1.66
C LEU A 123 26.08 15.45 -1.34
N ILE A 124 25.47 15.51 -0.15
CA ILE A 124 24.35 14.63 0.22
C ILE A 124 23.17 14.84 -0.74
N ILE A 125 22.73 16.09 -0.98
CA ILE A 125 21.65 16.40 -1.92
C ILE A 125 21.96 15.89 -3.33
N THR A 126 23.18 16.14 -3.81
CA THR A 126 23.61 15.69 -5.14
C THR A 126 23.58 14.16 -5.25
N THR A 127 23.97 13.47 -4.19
CA THR A 127 23.95 12.00 -4.12
C THR A 127 22.53 11.46 -4.07
N MET A 128 21.63 12.10 -3.31
CA MET A 128 20.20 11.75 -3.29
C MET A 128 19.60 11.77 -4.69
N LYS A 129 19.88 12.81 -5.48
CA LYS A 129 19.41 12.92 -6.87
C LYS A 129 19.98 11.81 -7.76
N LYS A 130 21.28 11.51 -7.65
CA LYS A 130 21.91 10.39 -8.38
C LYS A 130 21.27 9.04 -8.04
N GLU A 131 20.75 8.91 -6.82
CA GLU A 131 20.02 7.75 -6.33
C GLU A 131 18.50 7.81 -6.62
N ASN A 132 18.04 8.75 -7.46
CA ASN A 132 16.62 8.94 -7.81
C ASN A 132 15.69 9.29 -6.63
N PHE A 133 16.23 9.85 -5.54
CA PHE A 133 15.42 10.50 -4.52
C PHE A 133 15.12 11.93 -4.95
N LEU A 134 14.00 12.10 -5.65
CA LEU A 134 13.62 13.36 -6.33
C LEU A 134 12.36 13.98 -5.71
N PRO A 135 12.25 15.33 -5.72
CA PRO A 135 11.03 16.01 -5.32
C PRO A 135 9.92 15.82 -6.37
N ALA A 136 8.67 15.67 -5.90
CA ALA A 136 7.49 15.71 -6.77
C ALA A 136 7.39 17.09 -7.47
N SER A 137 7.04 17.09 -8.75
CA SER A 137 7.07 18.29 -9.60
C SER A 137 5.68 18.80 -9.96
N ALA A 138 4.68 17.90 -10.04
CA ALA A 138 3.31 18.25 -10.35
C ALA A 138 2.42 18.30 -9.10
N SER A 139 1.41 19.17 -9.11
CA SER A 139 0.40 19.22 -8.04
C SER A 139 -0.38 17.92 -7.91
N SER A 140 -0.57 17.18 -9.01
CA SER A 140 -1.18 15.84 -9.01
C SER A 140 -0.30 14.79 -8.31
N GLU A 141 1.02 14.88 -8.45
CA GLU A 141 1.97 14.01 -7.75
C GLU A 141 1.97 14.30 -6.24
N TYR A 142 1.81 15.56 -5.84
CA TYR A 142 1.87 15.94 -4.42
C TYR A 142 0.80 15.25 -3.54
N TYR A 143 -0.37 14.97 -4.10
CA TYR A 143 -1.48 14.32 -3.39
C TYR A 143 -1.65 12.84 -3.75
N ASP A 144 -0.66 12.26 -4.43
CA ASP A 144 -0.60 10.83 -4.63
C ASP A 144 -0.26 10.14 -3.32
N LEU A 145 -1.18 9.30 -2.85
CA LEU A 145 -1.05 8.56 -1.59
C LEU A 145 0.21 7.67 -1.57
N GLU A 146 0.66 7.18 -2.73
CA GLU A 146 1.90 6.40 -2.84
C GLU A 146 3.12 7.13 -2.29
N ASN A 147 3.15 8.46 -2.35
CA ASN A 147 4.29 9.25 -1.90
C ASN A 147 4.43 9.27 -0.37
N SER A 148 3.41 8.80 0.35
CA SER A 148 3.47 8.58 1.80
C SER A 148 4.16 7.25 2.18
N PHE A 149 4.43 6.38 1.21
CA PHE A 149 5.09 5.09 1.41
C PHE A 149 6.52 5.11 0.87
N LEU A 150 7.48 4.64 1.66
CA LEU A 150 8.89 4.56 1.26
C LEU A 150 9.13 3.67 0.03
N PHE A 151 8.31 2.62 -0.16
CA PHE A 151 8.48 1.67 -1.26
C PHE A 151 8.51 2.35 -2.62
N SER A 152 7.58 3.27 -2.90
CA SER A 152 7.55 3.97 -4.18
C SER A 152 8.77 4.89 -4.35
N THR A 153 9.15 5.63 -3.31
CA THR A 153 10.33 6.50 -3.33
C THR A 153 11.63 5.70 -3.57
N PHE A 154 11.77 4.54 -2.93
CA PHE A 154 12.96 3.69 -3.09
C PHE A 154 13.04 3.01 -4.46
N ASN A 155 11.91 2.93 -5.18
CA ASN A 155 11.82 2.47 -6.56
C ASN A 155 11.85 3.63 -7.58
N GLY A 156 12.27 4.83 -7.16
CA GLY A 156 12.55 5.96 -8.05
C GLY A 156 11.37 6.88 -8.33
N LYS A 157 10.23 6.71 -7.65
CA LYS A 157 9.11 7.64 -7.75
C LYS A 157 9.45 8.97 -7.04
N PRO A 158 9.24 10.14 -7.68
CA PRO A 158 9.32 11.43 -7.00
C PRO A 158 8.37 11.50 -5.80
N THR A 159 8.78 12.19 -4.73
CA THR A 159 8.08 12.12 -3.43
C THR A 159 7.78 13.49 -2.81
N ILE A 160 6.96 13.48 -1.76
CA ILE A 160 6.55 14.65 -0.99
C ILE A 160 7.67 15.14 -0.05
N PRO A 161 7.63 16.41 0.40
CA PRO A 161 8.67 17.01 1.23
C PRO A 161 8.98 16.23 2.52
N ILE A 162 7.96 15.72 3.22
CA ILE A 162 8.14 15.03 4.50
C ILE A 162 9.00 13.76 4.35
N THR A 163 8.77 13.01 3.28
CA THR A 163 9.52 11.79 2.96
C THR A 163 10.94 12.12 2.53
N LEU A 164 11.10 13.12 1.64
CA LEU A 164 12.41 13.51 1.11
C LEU A 164 13.34 14.08 2.19
N VAL A 165 12.80 14.97 3.05
CA VAL A 165 13.54 15.53 4.19
C VAL A 165 13.95 14.44 5.17
N SER A 166 13.09 13.45 5.41
CA SER A 166 13.43 12.33 6.31
C SER A 166 14.58 11.48 5.77
N ILE A 167 14.61 11.23 4.46
CA ILE A 167 15.73 10.54 3.79
C ILE A 167 17.01 11.36 3.91
N PHE A 168 16.94 12.67 3.68
CA PHE A 168 18.09 13.55 3.84
C PHE A 168 18.63 13.53 5.27
N CYS A 169 17.77 13.68 6.28
CA CYS A 169 18.21 13.64 7.67
C CYS A 169 18.87 12.30 8.02
N ALA A 170 18.32 11.18 7.54
CA ALA A 170 18.92 9.87 7.78
C ALA A 170 20.30 9.70 7.14
N LEU A 171 20.52 10.24 5.94
CA LEU A 171 21.83 10.22 5.29
C LEU A 171 22.83 11.16 5.96
N ALA A 172 22.38 12.32 6.44
CA ALA A 172 23.21 13.24 7.19
C ALA A 172 23.68 12.61 8.51
N ASP A 173 22.78 11.94 9.23
CA ASP A 173 23.12 11.17 10.44
C ASP A 173 24.10 10.03 10.15
N GLU A 174 23.92 9.29 9.04
CA GLU A 174 24.89 8.27 8.62
C GLU A 174 26.29 8.87 8.49
N CYS A 175 26.39 10.10 7.99
CA CYS A 175 27.63 10.81 7.76
C CYS A 175 28.21 11.50 9.01
N GLY A 176 27.60 11.29 10.18
CA GLY A 176 28.04 11.88 11.44
C GLY A 176 27.66 13.35 11.62
N LEU A 177 26.69 13.85 10.84
CA LEU A 177 26.04 15.14 11.07
C LEU A 177 24.83 14.93 11.98
N VAL A 178 24.30 16.00 12.56
CA VAL A 178 23.03 15.96 13.29
C VAL A 178 21.99 16.71 12.47
N ALA A 179 21.03 15.98 11.92
CA ALA A 179 19.98 16.54 11.08
C ALA A 179 18.58 16.32 11.67
N ARG A 180 17.79 17.39 11.72
CA ARG A 180 16.44 17.39 12.30
C ARG A 180 15.44 18.05 11.35
N PRO A 181 14.20 17.57 11.25
CA PRO A 181 13.20 18.20 10.42
C PRO A 181 12.65 19.45 11.12
N VAL A 182 12.44 20.52 10.35
CA VAL A 182 11.88 21.77 10.84
C VAL A 182 10.69 22.17 9.97
N GLY A 183 9.60 22.56 10.63
CA GLY A 183 8.41 23.06 9.96
C GLY A 183 8.54 24.54 9.65
N PHE A 184 8.16 24.94 8.45
CA PHE A 184 8.04 26.33 8.01
C PHE A 184 6.66 26.52 7.36
N PRO A 185 6.05 27.72 7.40
CA PRO A 185 4.78 27.94 6.73
C PRO A 185 4.79 27.49 5.25
N GLY A 186 4.06 26.40 4.96
CA GLY A 186 3.98 25.80 3.62
C GLY A 186 5.16 24.92 3.20
N GLU A 187 6.15 24.67 4.06
CA GLU A 187 7.38 23.94 3.68
C GLU A 187 7.91 23.07 4.84
N VAL A 188 8.51 21.92 4.51
CA VAL A 188 9.27 21.09 5.46
C VAL A 188 10.73 21.17 5.05
N MET A 189 11.61 21.54 5.99
CA MET A 189 13.05 21.68 5.78
C MET A 189 13.83 20.83 6.77
N ALA A 190 15.15 20.75 6.61
CA ALA A 190 16.06 20.13 7.57
C ALA A 190 16.99 21.18 8.20
N GLN A 191 17.12 21.18 9.51
CA GLN A 191 18.22 21.85 10.21
C GLN A 191 19.37 20.86 10.34
N VAL A 192 20.60 21.30 10.03
CA VAL A 192 21.81 20.48 10.12
C VAL A 192 22.88 21.21 10.91
N GLU A 193 23.49 20.48 11.84
CA GLU A 193 24.64 20.93 12.63
C GLU A 193 25.75 19.87 12.60
N GLN A 194 27.00 20.32 12.71
CA GLN A 194 28.14 19.45 12.86
C GLN A 194 28.42 19.23 14.36
N PRO A 195 28.45 17.99 14.85
CA PRO A 195 28.77 17.71 16.25
C PRO A 195 30.13 18.32 16.62
N LEU A 196 30.21 18.93 17.81
CA LEU A 196 31.42 19.52 18.39
C LEU A 196 31.96 20.77 17.65
N ASP A 197 31.29 21.24 16.60
CA ASP A 197 31.57 22.51 15.95
C ASP A 197 30.70 23.62 16.58
N SER A 198 31.28 24.80 16.81
CA SER A 198 30.55 25.99 17.28
C SER A 198 29.92 26.78 16.12
N SER A 199 30.07 26.30 14.87
CA SER A 199 29.42 26.87 13.70
C SER A 199 27.91 26.94 13.86
N MET A 200 27.29 28.02 13.36
CA MET A 200 25.84 28.14 13.31
C MET A 200 25.23 27.04 12.42
N PRO A 201 24.06 26.49 12.79
CA PRO A 201 23.41 25.46 12.00
C PRO A 201 22.92 26.01 10.64
N LEU A 202 22.84 25.11 9.66
CA LEU A 202 22.28 25.41 8.34
C LEU A 202 20.83 24.91 8.25
N ILE A 203 20.01 25.63 7.49
CA ILE A 203 18.65 25.22 7.15
C ILE A 203 18.59 24.85 5.68
N ILE A 204 18.07 23.66 5.39
CA ILE A 204 18.11 23.05 4.07
C ILE A 204 16.69 22.78 3.62
N SER A 205 16.27 23.51 2.59
CA SER A 205 15.14 23.13 1.77
C SER A 205 15.59 22.04 0.81
N VAL A 206 15.46 20.78 1.24
CA VAL A 206 15.80 19.60 0.43
C VAL A 206 14.95 19.54 -0.84
N PHE A 207 13.69 19.99 -0.77
CA PHE A 207 12.76 19.95 -1.88
C PHE A 207 13.12 20.93 -3.01
N ASN A 208 13.63 22.12 -2.66
CA ASN A 208 14.01 23.17 -3.62
C ASN A 208 15.53 23.34 -3.79
N ASP A 209 16.34 22.38 -3.31
CA ASP A 209 17.81 22.41 -3.38
C ASP A 209 18.47 23.69 -2.81
N LYS A 210 17.90 24.25 -1.75
CA LYS A 210 18.36 25.51 -1.18
C LYS A 210 18.96 25.31 0.21
N ILE A 211 20.21 25.74 0.38
CA ILE A 211 20.90 25.80 1.67
C ILE A 211 20.91 27.26 2.12
N MET A 212 20.44 27.50 3.34
CA MET A 212 20.22 28.83 3.89
C MET A 212 20.86 28.94 5.27
N SER A 213 21.30 30.15 5.63
CA SER A 213 21.69 30.46 7.00
C SER A 213 20.44 30.66 7.87
N LEU A 214 20.65 30.64 9.20
CA LEU A 214 19.58 30.96 10.15
C LEU A 214 19.06 32.39 9.96
N ASP A 215 19.93 33.33 9.61
CA ASP A 215 19.57 34.74 9.40
C ASP A 215 18.63 34.90 8.19
N GLU A 216 18.91 34.21 7.08
CA GLU A 216 18.05 34.25 5.89
C GLU A 216 16.65 33.68 6.17
N ILE A 217 16.56 32.64 7.02
CA ILE A 217 15.28 32.08 7.47
C ILE A 217 14.53 33.05 8.37
N ASN A 218 15.21 33.75 9.27
CA ASN A 218 14.61 34.76 10.12
C ASN A 218 14.04 35.93 9.31
N GLU A 219 14.75 36.37 8.26
CA GLU A 219 14.26 37.38 7.32
C GLU A 219 13.02 36.89 6.56
N ARG A 220 13.04 35.64 6.04
CA ARG A 220 11.87 35.05 5.38
C ARG A 220 10.67 34.95 6.32
N LEU A 221 10.88 34.66 7.60
CA LEU A 221 9.81 34.55 8.57
C LEU A 221 9.24 35.89 8.96
N ALA A 222 10.06 36.90 9.20
CA ALA A 222 9.59 38.26 9.50
C ALA A 222 8.60 38.78 8.43
N ASN A 223 8.77 38.34 7.18
CA ASN A 223 7.90 38.67 6.05
C ASN A 223 6.56 37.89 6.04
N VAL A 224 6.49 36.71 6.65
CA VAL A 224 5.29 35.83 6.64
C VAL A 224 4.52 35.91 7.96
N ILE A 225 5.26 35.96 9.06
CA ILE A 225 4.79 36.00 10.43
C ILE A 225 5.55 37.15 11.07
N HIS A 226 4.87 38.18 11.59
CA HIS A 226 5.51 39.37 12.17
C HIS A 226 6.29 39.11 13.49
N ARG A 227 6.90 37.93 13.64
CA ARG A 227 7.74 37.51 14.77
C ARG A 227 8.97 36.76 14.23
N PRO A 228 10.20 37.16 14.63
CA PRO A 228 11.40 36.36 14.38
C PRO A 228 11.32 35.04 15.16
N LEU A 229 11.97 33.98 14.67
CA LEU A 229 12.12 32.76 15.45
C LEU A 229 13.02 33.02 16.64
N THR A 230 12.63 32.51 17.81
CA THR A 230 13.58 32.24 18.88
C THR A 230 14.35 30.98 18.55
N TYR A 231 15.67 31.10 18.47
CA TYR A 231 16.60 29.96 18.44
C TYR A 231 16.78 29.39 19.86
N PRO A 232 16.95 28.06 20.04
CA PRO A 232 16.85 27.00 19.03
C PRO A 232 15.39 26.73 18.62
N LEU A 233 15.22 26.27 17.37
CA LEU A 233 13.91 25.82 16.87
C LEU A 233 13.36 24.70 17.76
N THR A 234 12.07 24.77 18.11
CA THR A 234 11.43 23.73 18.90
C THR A 234 11.46 22.40 18.15
N ILE A 235 12.07 21.40 18.76
CA ILE A 235 12.13 20.03 18.25
C ILE A 235 10.70 19.50 18.11
N THR A 236 10.33 19.04 16.92
CA THR A 236 9.01 18.42 16.69
C THR A 236 9.06 16.97 17.15
N PRO A 237 8.31 16.56 18.20
CA PRO A 237 8.33 15.18 18.67
C PRO A 237 8.05 14.18 17.55
N ILE A 238 8.62 12.98 17.65
CA ILE A 238 8.45 11.95 16.63
C ILE A 238 6.97 11.55 16.44
N SER A 239 6.17 11.64 17.51
CA SER A 239 4.73 11.41 17.50
C SER A 239 4.00 12.44 16.64
N ASP A 240 4.35 13.72 16.76
CA ASP A 240 3.80 14.80 15.94
C ASP A 240 4.16 14.62 14.47
N PHE A 241 5.39 14.18 14.18
CA PHE A 241 5.81 13.83 12.82
C PHE A 241 4.94 12.69 12.24
N ALA A 242 4.70 11.63 13.01
CA ALA A 242 3.83 10.53 12.60
C ALA A 242 2.39 11.02 12.36
N ILE A 243 1.83 11.81 13.28
CA ILE A 243 0.47 12.38 13.16
C ILE A 243 0.35 13.28 11.93
N ARG A 244 1.36 14.11 11.63
CA ARG A 244 1.40 14.92 10.39
C ARG A 244 1.41 14.05 9.14
N SER A 245 2.20 12.99 9.13
CA SER A 245 2.24 12.02 8.03
C SER A 245 0.86 11.38 7.82
N ALA A 246 0.20 10.94 8.89
CA ALA A 246 -1.16 10.39 8.83
C ALA A 246 -2.18 11.40 8.28
N ARG A 247 -2.13 12.66 8.70
CA ARG A 247 -3.02 13.72 8.18
C ARG A 247 -2.81 13.97 6.69
N ASN A 248 -1.57 13.94 6.21
CA ASN A 248 -1.27 14.07 4.78
C ASN A 248 -1.89 12.91 3.97
N MET A 249 -1.89 11.69 4.52
CA MET A 249 -2.54 10.54 3.89
C MET A 249 -4.06 10.70 3.82
N ILE A 250 -4.72 11.11 4.92
CA ILE A 250 -6.17 11.38 4.92
C ILE A 250 -6.55 12.46 3.91
N HIS A 251 -5.76 13.53 3.83
CA HIS A 251 -6.00 14.60 2.87
C HIS A 251 -5.83 14.12 1.41
N SER A 252 -4.88 13.20 1.17
CA SER A 252 -4.68 12.58 -0.15
C SER A 252 -5.87 11.70 -0.56
N ILE A 253 -6.38 10.89 0.38
CA ILE A 253 -7.57 10.03 0.17
C ILE A 253 -8.82 10.88 -0.11
N GLY A 254 -9.02 11.97 0.63
CA GLY A 254 -10.19 12.84 0.49
C GLY A 254 -10.29 13.60 -0.84
N ARG A 255 -9.24 13.62 -1.66
CA ARG A 255 -9.23 14.29 -2.97
C ARG A 255 -9.68 13.41 -4.14
N ASN A 256 -10.37 12.29 -3.86
CA ASN A 256 -10.99 11.41 -4.85
C ASN A 256 -10.02 10.83 -5.89
N THR A 257 -8.77 10.58 -5.53
CA THR A 257 -7.92 9.68 -6.33
C THR A 257 -8.41 8.26 -6.08
N THR A 258 -8.88 7.56 -7.13
CA THR A 258 -9.21 6.13 -7.07
C THR A 258 -7.92 5.31 -7.01
N SER A 259 -7.15 5.46 -5.93
CA SER A 259 -5.95 4.69 -5.69
C SER A 259 -6.32 3.34 -5.09
N SER A 260 -5.76 2.26 -5.62
CA SER A 260 -5.85 0.91 -5.02
C SER A 260 -5.26 0.86 -3.60
N LEU A 261 -4.48 1.88 -3.21
CA LEU A 261 -3.88 2.01 -1.89
C LEU A 261 -4.76 2.71 -0.86
N ASN A 262 -5.93 3.26 -1.22
CA ASN A 262 -6.78 4.02 -0.31
C ASN A 262 -7.10 3.24 0.98
N SER A 263 -7.46 1.96 0.86
CA SER A 263 -7.73 1.09 2.00
C SER A 263 -6.51 0.92 2.92
N TYR A 264 -5.32 0.74 2.34
CA TYR A 264 -4.06 0.59 3.08
C TYR A 264 -3.60 1.90 3.73
N GLY A 265 -3.76 3.02 3.04
CA GLY A 265 -3.42 4.33 3.56
C GLY A 265 -4.36 4.80 4.66
N LEU A 266 -5.66 4.52 4.52
CA LEU A 266 -6.64 4.77 5.58
C LEU A 266 -6.29 3.94 6.83
N TYR A 267 -5.93 2.67 6.66
CA TYR A 267 -5.47 1.82 7.76
C TYR A 267 -4.29 2.47 8.49
N ALA A 268 -3.21 2.80 7.77
CA ALA A 268 -2.03 3.40 8.37
C ALA A 268 -2.37 4.70 9.13
N ALA A 269 -3.11 5.60 8.48
CA ALA A 269 -3.44 6.90 9.04
C ALA A 269 -4.31 6.80 10.30
N VAL A 270 -5.37 6.00 10.26
CA VAL A 270 -6.26 5.79 11.41
C VAL A 270 -5.52 5.10 12.56
N SER A 271 -4.63 4.14 12.26
CA SER A 271 -3.79 3.49 13.28
C SER A 271 -2.92 4.49 14.03
N ILE A 272 -2.23 5.35 13.30
CA ILE A 272 -1.34 6.37 13.86
C ILE A 272 -2.14 7.36 14.72
N LEU A 273 -3.21 7.93 14.16
CA LEU A 273 -4.05 8.90 14.86
C LEU A 273 -4.65 8.29 16.14
N LYS A 274 -5.19 7.07 16.04
CA LYS A 274 -5.77 6.36 17.18
C LYS A 274 -4.76 6.08 18.29
N ILE A 275 -3.60 5.53 17.94
CA ILE A 275 -2.61 5.08 18.93
C ILE A 275 -1.90 6.26 19.58
N LEU A 276 -1.46 7.24 18.77
CA LEU A 276 -0.67 8.38 19.23
C LEU A 276 -1.52 9.57 19.73
N GLY A 277 -2.84 9.46 19.74
CA GLY A 277 -3.73 10.49 20.27
C GLY A 277 -3.97 11.67 19.33
N GLY A 278 -3.87 11.44 18.02
CA GLY A 278 -4.30 12.42 17.02
C GLY A 278 -5.81 12.35 16.79
N ASP A 279 -6.47 13.51 16.71
CA ASP A 279 -7.88 13.57 16.34
C ASP A 279 -8.06 13.18 14.86
N ALA A 280 -8.77 12.09 14.63
CA ALA A 280 -9.31 11.75 13.32
C ALA A 280 -10.80 12.14 13.28
N LEU A 281 -11.27 12.58 12.11
CA LEU A 281 -12.69 12.90 11.93
C LEU A 281 -13.52 11.61 12.06
N PRO A 282 -14.73 11.65 12.66
CA PRO A 282 -15.56 10.45 12.88
C PRO A 282 -15.75 9.57 11.65
N PHE A 283 -15.95 10.20 10.48
CA PHE A 283 -16.12 9.46 9.22
C PHE A 283 -14.92 8.59 8.85
N ALA A 284 -13.70 8.94 9.28
CA ALA A 284 -12.50 8.17 8.98
C ALA A 284 -12.50 6.83 9.74
N TYR A 285 -13.04 6.82 10.97
CA TYR A 285 -13.22 5.60 11.75
C TYR A 285 -14.32 4.71 11.14
N ASP A 286 -15.47 5.29 10.78
CA ASP A 286 -16.56 4.53 10.14
C ASP A 286 -16.10 3.91 8.80
N SER A 287 -15.39 4.70 7.99
CA SER A 287 -14.80 4.22 6.73
C SER A 287 -13.78 3.11 6.98
N MET A 288 -12.98 3.22 8.03
CA MET A 288 -12.00 2.21 8.41
C MET A 288 -12.66 0.90 8.85
N MET A 289 -13.79 0.94 9.56
CA MET A 289 -14.53 -0.26 9.94
C MET A 289 -14.97 -1.07 8.71
N ASN A 290 -15.50 -0.39 7.69
CA ASN A 290 -15.91 -1.04 6.45
C ASN A 290 -14.70 -1.61 5.70
N VAL A 291 -13.62 -0.84 5.62
CA VAL A 291 -12.36 -1.27 4.99
C VAL A 291 -11.78 -2.51 5.67
N LEU A 292 -11.79 -2.58 7.01
CA LEU A 292 -11.32 -3.76 7.75
C LEU A 292 -12.13 -5.00 7.40
N LYS A 293 -13.47 -4.91 7.42
CA LYS A 293 -14.37 -6.04 7.11
C LYS A 293 -14.16 -6.55 5.68
N GLU A 294 -14.00 -5.65 4.73
CA GLU A 294 -13.93 -6.02 3.30
C GLU A 294 -12.53 -6.42 2.84
N HIS A 295 -11.48 -5.76 3.33
CA HIS A 295 -10.11 -5.87 2.79
C HIS A 295 -9.11 -6.51 3.76
N PHE A 296 -9.40 -6.50 5.07
CA PHE A 296 -8.46 -6.96 6.10
C PHE A 296 -9.13 -7.89 7.14
N PRO A 297 -9.76 -9.00 6.71
CA PRO A 297 -10.57 -9.84 7.60
C PRO A 297 -9.77 -10.52 8.73
N MET A 298 -8.45 -10.65 8.60
CA MET A 298 -7.60 -11.21 9.65
C MET A 298 -7.28 -10.20 10.78
N ASP A 299 -7.55 -8.91 10.58
CA ASP A 299 -7.11 -7.82 11.45
C ASP A 299 -8.12 -7.49 12.57
N MET A 300 -8.80 -8.51 13.09
CA MET A 300 -9.87 -8.37 14.09
C MET A 300 -9.42 -7.70 15.40
N ASN A 301 -8.17 -7.91 15.81
CA ASN A 301 -7.61 -7.25 17.01
C ASN A 301 -7.58 -5.72 16.87
N PHE A 302 -7.31 -5.21 15.66
CA PHE A 302 -7.31 -3.77 15.41
C PHE A 302 -8.75 -3.23 15.38
N LEU A 303 -9.70 -4.01 14.84
CA LEU A 303 -11.12 -3.69 14.88
C LEU A 303 -11.59 -3.52 16.33
N GLU A 304 -11.22 -4.42 17.24
CA GLU A 304 -11.50 -4.34 18.69
C GLU A 304 -10.94 -3.07 19.33
N MET A 305 -9.72 -2.70 18.97
CA MET A 305 -9.09 -1.47 19.47
C MET A 305 -9.83 -0.20 19.00
N LEU A 306 -10.40 -0.20 17.79
CA LEU A 306 -11.23 0.89 17.31
C LEU A 306 -12.60 0.91 18.01
N SER A 307 -13.20 -0.26 18.18
CA SER A 307 -14.53 -0.45 18.76
C SER A 307 -14.63 -0.08 20.24
N SER A 308 -13.54 -0.16 21.01
CA SER A 308 -13.53 0.28 22.41
C SER A 308 -13.91 1.76 22.60
N SER A 309 -13.93 2.55 21.53
CA SER A 309 -14.34 3.95 21.52
C SER A 309 -15.70 4.22 20.87
N MET A 310 -16.44 3.17 20.47
CA MET A 310 -17.76 3.29 19.85
C MET A 310 -18.74 2.27 20.43
N THR A 311 -19.89 2.74 20.94
CA THR A 311 -20.90 1.90 21.62
C THR A 311 -21.55 0.84 20.73
N ASN A 312 -21.63 1.04 19.41
CA ASN A 312 -22.31 0.12 18.48
C ASN A 312 -21.40 -0.98 17.89
N ALA A 313 -20.09 -0.91 18.14
CA ALA A 313 -19.13 -1.77 17.45
C ALA A 313 -18.85 -3.11 18.19
N PHE A 314 -19.27 -3.23 19.45
CA PHE A 314 -19.18 -4.46 20.23
C PHE A 314 -20.12 -5.57 19.72
N ASP A 315 -21.36 -5.21 19.38
CA ASP A 315 -22.34 -6.17 18.87
C ASP A 315 -21.87 -6.75 17.53
N GLU A 316 -21.39 -5.91 16.62
CA GLU A 316 -20.85 -6.36 15.33
C GLU A 316 -19.64 -7.29 15.49
N LEU A 317 -18.72 -6.97 16.39
CA LEU A 317 -17.55 -7.82 16.70
C LEU A 317 -17.97 -9.18 17.25
N SER A 318 -18.99 -9.21 18.10
CA SER A 318 -19.53 -10.46 18.63
C SER A 318 -20.12 -11.32 17.52
N GLN A 319 -20.83 -10.72 16.56
CA GLN A 319 -21.39 -11.44 15.42
C GLN A 319 -20.30 -12.03 14.51
N ILE A 320 -19.25 -11.26 14.22
CA ILE A 320 -18.13 -11.75 13.41
C ILE A 320 -17.45 -12.94 14.11
N ARG A 321 -17.19 -12.86 15.42
CA ARG A 321 -16.60 -13.96 16.19
C ARG A 321 -17.50 -15.20 16.22
N ILE A 322 -18.82 -15.02 16.36
CA ILE A 322 -19.79 -16.12 16.31
C ILE A 322 -19.78 -16.79 14.93
N GLN A 323 -19.69 -16.00 13.87
CA GLN A 323 -19.61 -16.48 12.49
C GLN A 323 -18.29 -17.20 12.20
N ASP A 324 -17.15 -16.71 12.70
CA ASP A 324 -15.86 -17.38 12.56
C ASP A 324 -15.80 -18.69 13.35
N ALA A 325 -16.40 -18.72 14.56
CA ALA A 325 -16.49 -19.93 15.38
C ALA A 325 -17.47 -20.97 14.80
N ASN A 326 -18.47 -20.52 14.05
CA ASN A 326 -19.48 -21.35 13.41
C ASN A 326 -19.55 -21.02 11.93
N PRO A 327 -18.53 -21.40 11.13
CA PRO A 327 -18.52 -21.10 9.71
C PRO A 327 -19.78 -21.68 9.08
N LEU A 328 -20.51 -20.85 8.36
CA LEU A 328 -21.67 -21.30 7.60
C LEU A 328 -21.23 -22.39 6.63
N PRO A 329 -21.97 -23.50 6.52
CA PRO A 329 -21.67 -24.51 5.52
C PRO A 329 -21.69 -23.87 4.13
N ILE A 330 -20.74 -24.24 3.28
CA ILE A 330 -20.72 -23.78 1.89
C ILE A 330 -22.02 -24.24 1.23
N GLU A 331 -22.83 -23.29 0.77
CA GLU A 331 -24.07 -23.59 0.09
C GLU A 331 -23.75 -24.14 -1.31
N GLU A 332 -24.12 -25.40 -1.56
CA GLU A 332 -23.92 -26.01 -2.87
C GLU A 332 -24.91 -25.43 -3.90
N LYS A 333 -24.36 -24.75 -4.90
CA LYS A 333 -25.10 -24.26 -6.06
C LYS A 333 -25.10 -25.31 -7.17
N ARG A 334 -26.28 -25.88 -7.39
CA ARG A 334 -26.52 -26.91 -8.42
C ARG A 334 -27.17 -26.32 -9.66
N ARG A 335 -26.79 -26.81 -10.84
CA ARG A 335 -27.36 -26.45 -12.13
C ARG A 335 -28.78 -27.03 -12.25
N LYS A 336 -29.76 -26.33 -11.66
CA LYS A 336 -31.20 -26.67 -11.74
C LYS A 336 -31.89 -25.74 -12.74
N ASN A 337 -32.93 -26.23 -13.44
CA ASN A 337 -33.86 -25.52 -14.32
C ASN A 337 -33.30 -24.28 -15.06
N SER A 338 -33.09 -24.37 -16.38
CA SER A 338 -32.42 -23.33 -17.21
C SER A 338 -30.98 -23.06 -16.74
N PRO A 339 -30.09 -24.07 -16.84
CA PRO A 339 -28.76 -24.00 -16.26
C PRO A 339 -27.92 -22.89 -16.90
N PRO A 340 -26.99 -22.28 -16.12
CA PRO A 340 -25.98 -21.38 -16.65
C PRO A 340 -25.27 -21.98 -17.88
N LYS A 341 -24.96 -21.19 -18.90
CA LYS A 341 -24.24 -21.67 -20.10
C LYS A 341 -22.73 -21.79 -19.87
N PHE A 342 -22.19 -20.96 -18.99
CA PHE A 342 -20.76 -20.86 -18.73
C PHE A 342 -20.45 -21.44 -17.36
N TYR A 343 -19.18 -21.77 -17.14
CA TYR A 343 -18.73 -22.44 -15.92
C TYR A 343 -17.64 -21.65 -15.19
N VAL A 344 -17.50 -21.93 -13.91
CA VAL A 344 -16.48 -21.33 -13.06
C VAL A 344 -15.07 -21.71 -13.55
N GLY A 345 -14.22 -20.70 -13.66
CA GLY A 345 -12.87 -20.78 -14.21
C GLY A 345 -12.77 -20.51 -15.71
N GLN A 346 -13.89 -20.30 -16.41
CA GLN A 346 -13.89 -19.98 -17.83
C GLN A 346 -13.46 -18.53 -18.10
N ILE A 347 -12.59 -18.34 -19.08
CA ILE A 347 -12.21 -17.02 -19.59
C ILE A 347 -13.22 -16.58 -20.66
N PHE A 348 -13.57 -15.30 -20.65
CA PHE A 348 -14.48 -14.72 -21.63
C PHE A 348 -14.12 -13.27 -21.96
N GLN A 349 -14.65 -12.79 -23.08
CA GLN A 349 -14.67 -11.36 -23.41
C GLN A 349 -16.07 -10.79 -23.21
N HIS A 350 -16.18 -9.61 -22.62
CA HIS A 350 -17.46 -8.93 -22.50
C HIS A 350 -17.89 -8.36 -23.86
N LYS A 351 -19.11 -8.69 -24.34
CA LYS A 351 -19.58 -8.35 -25.70
C LYS A 351 -19.60 -6.85 -26.03
N GLN A 352 -19.96 -6.00 -25.07
CA GLN A 352 -20.07 -4.55 -25.29
C GLN A 352 -18.77 -3.78 -24.99
N TYR A 353 -18.16 -4.07 -23.84
CA TYR A 353 -17.00 -3.33 -23.34
C TYR A 353 -15.64 -3.94 -23.70
N ASN A 354 -15.62 -5.13 -24.31
CA ASN A 354 -14.44 -5.82 -24.85
C ASN A 354 -13.31 -6.13 -23.86
N TYR A 355 -13.52 -5.97 -22.55
CA TYR A 355 -12.57 -6.40 -21.52
C TYR A 355 -12.59 -7.93 -21.36
N TRP A 356 -11.47 -8.47 -20.88
CA TRP A 356 -11.32 -9.89 -20.57
C TRP A 356 -11.64 -10.15 -19.11
N GLY A 357 -12.24 -11.30 -18.81
CA GLY A 357 -12.48 -11.69 -17.42
C GLY A 357 -12.53 -13.19 -17.24
N VAL A 358 -12.43 -13.60 -15.98
CA VAL A 358 -12.59 -14.99 -15.55
C VAL A 358 -13.79 -15.13 -14.62
N ILE A 359 -14.59 -16.16 -14.85
CA ILE A 359 -15.80 -16.45 -14.07
C ILE A 359 -15.42 -17.07 -12.73
N CYS A 360 -15.81 -16.43 -11.64
CA CYS A 360 -15.52 -16.84 -10.26
C CYS A 360 -16.75 -17.38 -9.52
N GLY A 361 -17.93 -17.36 -10.14
CA GLY A 361 -19.18 -17.85 -9.54
C GLY A 361 -20.38 -17.47 -10.40
N TRP A 362 -21.55 -18.03 -10.10
CA TRP A 362 -22.80 -17.71 -10.79
C TRP A 362 -24.02 -17.75 -9.87
N ASP A 363 -25.06 -17.04 -10.27
CA ASP A 363 -26.39 -17.05 -9.69
C ASP A 363 -27.41 -17.39 -10.79
N LEU A 364 -28.45 -18.17 -10.47
CA LEU A 364 -29.47 -18.59 -11.45
C LEU A 364 -30.30 -17.41 -11.97
N SER A 365 -30.37 -16.32 -11.22
CA SER A 365 -31.01 -15.06 -11.56
C SER A 365 -30.28 -13.89 -10.91
N CYS A 366 -30.65 -12.66 -11.23
CA CYS A 366 -30.00 -11.47 -10.67
C CYS A 366 -30.25 -11.34 -9.16
N ALA A 367 -29.25 -11.66 -8.32
CA ALA A 367 -29.30 -11.48 -6.88
C ALA A 367 -29.13 -10.02 -6.39
N ALA A 368 -28.82 -9.09 -7.30
CA ALA A 368 -28.62 -7.68 -6.94
C ALA A 368 -29.93 -6.97 -6.60
N SER A 369 -29.86 -5.91 -5.80
CA SER A 369 -31.06 -5.14 -5.39
C SER A 369 -31.80 -4.52 -6.59
N PRO A 370 -33.13 -4.34 -6.53
CA PRO A 370 -33.90 -3.74 -7.63
C PRO A 370 -33.37 -2.36 -8.07
N ILE A 371 -32.91 -1.54 -7.12
CA ILE A 371 -32.30 -0.23 -7.39
C ILE A 371 -31.03 -0.39 -8.23
N TRP A 372 -30.15 -1.33 -7.85
CA TRP A 372 -28.95 -1.62 -8.61
C TRP A 372 -29.28 -2.14 -10.00
N GLN A 373 -30.29 -3.03 -10.13
CA GLN A 373 -30.72 -3.57 -11.42
C GLN A 373 -31.18 -2.48 -12.39
N VAL A 374 -31.99 -1.52 -11.92
CA VAL A 374 -32.42 -0.37 -12.73
C VAL A 374 -31.22 0.50 -13.11
N ARG A 375 -30.33 0.81 -12.15
CA ARG A 375 -29.13 1.64 -12.39
C ARG A 375 -28.21 1.02 -13.44
N MET A 376 -28.06 -0.30 -13.42
CA MET A 376 -27.22 -1.04 -14.37
C MET A 376 -27.96 -1.42 -15.66
N GLY A 377 -29.19 -0.93 -15.86
CA GLY A 377 -29.96 -1.15 -17.09
C GLY A 377 -30.38 -2.61 -17.32
N ILE A 378 -30.41 -3.44 -16.28
CA ILE A 378 -30.80 -4.85 -16.37
C ILE A 378 -32.20 -5.05 -16.99
N PRO A 379 -33.22 -4.21 -16.70
CA PRO A 379 -34.53 -4.33 -17.35
C PRO A 379 -34.51 -4.17 -18.88
N ASN A 380 -33.45 -3.55 -19.45
CA ASN A 380 -33.32 -3.36 -20.90
C ASN A 380 -32.70 -4.57 -21.61
N LEU A 381 -32.24 -5.58 -20.87
CA LEU A 381 -31.70 -6.82 -21.44
C LEU A 381 -32.82 -7.71 -21.95
N VAL A 382 -32.56 -8.45 -23.03
CA VAL A 382 -33.54 -9.34 -23.69
C VAL A 382 -34.14 -10.36 -22.72
N ARG A 383 -33.30 -10.98 -21.86
CA ARG A 383 -33.76 -11.92 -20.83
C ARG A 383 -33.92 -11.30 -19.44
N GLY A 384 -33.70 -9.99 -19.32
CA GLY A 384 -33.85 -9.25 -18.07
C GLY A 384 -33.06 -9.84 -16.89
N ALA A 385 -33.63 -9.76 -15.70
CA ALA A 385 -33.06 -10.25 -14.44
C ALA A 385 -33.23 -11.76 -14.19
N LEU A 386 -34.04 -12.44 -15.01
CA LEU A 386 -34.35 -13.88 -14.83
C LEU A 386 -33.30 -14.81 -15.45
N GLN A 387 -32.37 -14.26 -16.25
CA GLN A 387 -31.23 -15.03 -16.76
C GLN A 387 -30.15 -15.23 -15.70
N PRO A 388 -29.24 -16.20 -15.88
CA PRO A 388 -28.07 -16.35 -15.03
C PRO A 388 -27.17 -15.11 -15.05
N PHE A 389 -26.54 -14.85 -13.91
CA PHE A 389 -25.53 -13.80 -13.73
C PHE A 389 -24.25 -14.40 -13.18
N TYR A 390 -23.12 -13.78 -13.49
CA TYR A 390 -21.80 -14.27 -13.17
C TYR A 390 -21.00 -13.25 -12.37
N HIS A 391 -20.35 -13.72 -11.31
CA HIS A 391 -19.33 -12.97 -10.58
C HIS A 391 -18.01 -13.17 -11.31
N ILE A 392 -17.34 -12.07 -11.67
CA ILE A 392 -16.12 -12.14 -12.49
C ILE A 392 -15.01 -11.27 -11.93
N LEU A 393 -13.77 -11.66 -12.25
CA LEU A 393 -12.58 -10.82 -12.12
C LEU A 393 -12.16 -10.36 -13.52
N ALA A 394 -12.13 -9.05 -13.74
CA ALA A 394 -11.76 -8.45 -15.01
C ALA A 394 -10.26 -8.14 -15.09
N ASP A 395 -9.73 -8.02 -16.31
CA ASP A 395 -8.33 -7.74 -16.60
C ASP A 395 -7.88 -6.31 -16.26
N ASP A 396 -8.79 -5.46 -15.79
CA ASP A 396 -8.50 -4.18 -15.14
C ASP A 396 -8.51 -4.28 -13.61
N PHE A 397 -8.43 -5.49 -13.06
CA PHE A 397 -8.42 -5.82 -11.63
C PHE A 397 -9.73 -5.56 -10.88
N SER A 398 -10.80 -5.23 -11.59
CA SER A 398 -12.12 -4.99 -10.96
C SER A 398 -12.95 -6.28 -10.81
N ARG A 399 -13.76 -6.32 -9.74
CA ARG A 399 -14.82 -7.33 -9.57
C ARG A 399 -16.10 -6.81 -10.21
N ARG A 400 -16.79 -7.65 -11.00
CA ARG A 400 -18.03 -7.27 -11.69
C ARG A 400 -19.09 -8.36 -11.59
N TYR A 401 -20.34 -7.95 -11.76
CA TYR A 401 -21.50 -8.84 -11.81
C TYR A 401 -22.17 -8.71 -13.17
N VAL A 402 -22.08 -9.77 -13.99
CA VAL A 402 -22.30 -9.72 -15.44
C VAL A 402 -23.44 -10.65 -15.84
N ALA A 403 -24.39 -10.14 -16.61
CA ALA A 403 -25.47 -10.94 -17.18
C ALA A 403 -24.94 -11.93 -18.23
N GLU A 404 -25.51 -13.14 -18.30
CA GLU A 404 -25.12 -14.16 -19.26
C GLU A 404 -25.15 -13.68 -20.72
N ASP A 405 -26.12 -12.85 -21.08
CA ASP A 405 -26.26 -12.27 -22.43
C ASP A 405 -25.03 -11.48 -22.86
N ASN A 406 -24.23 -10.94 -21.93
CA ASN A 406 -23.06 -10.12 -22.21
C ASN A 406 -21.74 -10.90 -22.26
N ILE A 407 -21.77 -12.22 -22.05
CA ILE A 407 -20.57 -13.07 -22.05
C ILE A 407 -20.33 -13.65 -23.43
N ASN A 408 -19.12 -13.46 -23.98
CA ASN A 408 -18.63 -14.14 -25.16
C ASN A 408 -17.41 -15.01 -24.83
N ALA A 409 -17.65 -16.28 -24.49
CA ALA A 409 -16.58 -17.24 -24.23
C ALA A 409 -15.88 -17.73 -25.51
N LEU A 410 -16.56 -17.68 -26.67
CA LEU A 410 -15.97 -18.10 -27.95
C LEU A 410 -14.87 -17.15 -28.43
N ALA A 411 -14.92 -15.88 -28.02
CA ALA A 411 -13.88 -14.91 -28.34
C ALA A 411 -12.48 -15.40 -27.96
N PHE A 412 -12.35 -16.08 -26.82
CA PHE A 412 -11.08 -16.61 -26.37
C PHE A 412 -10.63 -17.82 -27.20
N THR A 413 -11.54 -18.77 -27.44
CA THR A 413 -11.21 -20.00 -28.18
C THR A 413 -10.99 -19.75 -29.67
N SER A 414 -11.46 -18.63 -30.22
CA SER A 414 -11.21 -18.20 -31.60
C SER A 414 -9.84 -17.53 -31.82
N ILE A 415 -9.04 -17.31 -30.78
CA ILE A 415 -7.71 -16.69 -30.91
C ILE A 415 -6.74 -17.71 -31.53
N GLU A 416 -6.30 -17.45 -32.78
CA GLU A 416 -5.35 -18.32 -33.48
C GLU A 416 -3.92 -18.19 -32.94
N ASN A 417 -3.54 -16.98 -32.50
CA ASN A 417 -2.21 -16.69 -32.02
C ASN A 417 -2.03 -17.06 -30.54
N LYS A 418 -1.24 -18.11 -30.29
CA LYS A 418 -0.92 -18.59 -28.93
C LYS A 418 -0.26 -17.53 -28.04
N GLN A 419 0.47 -16.57 -28.60
CA GLN A 419 1.10 -15.50 -27.82
C GLN A 419 0.06 -14.55 -27.21
N ASP A 420 -1.00 -14.22 -27.96
CA ASP A 420 -2.07 -13.35 -27.48
C ASP A 420 -2.90 -14.04 -26.39
N THR A 421 -3.20 -15.32 -26.59
CA THR A 421 -3.81 -16.20 -25.57
C THR A 421 -2.99 -16.20 -24.28
N HIS A 422 -1.66 -16.39 -24.39
CA HIS A 422 -0.76 -16.40 -23.24
C HIS A 422 -0.73 -15.05 -22.53
N ALA A 423 -0.67 -13.94 -23.26
CA ALA A 423 -0.66 -12.60 -22.68
C ALA A 423 -1.93 -12.31 -21.88
N ILE A 424 -3.11 -12.71 -22.38
CA ILE A 424 -4.38 -12.57 -21.66
C ILE A 424 -4.39 -13.42 -20.39
N VAL A 425 -3.97 -14.68 -20.49
CA VAL A 425 -3.92 -15.59 -19.33
C VAL A 425 -2.98 -15.05 -18.26
N GLU A 426 -1.77 -14.61 -18.62
CA GLU A 426 -0.83 -14.03 -17.65
C GLU A 426 -1.39 -12.74 -17.03
N LYS A 427 -2.06 -11.89 -17.81
CA LYS A 427 -2.71 -10.68 -17.27
C LYS A 427 -3.78 -11.03 -16.25
N LEU A 428 -4.65 -12.00 -16.55
CA LEU A 428 -5.68 -12.47 -15.61
C LEU A 428 -5.05 -13.19 -14.38
N ARG A 429 -3.97 -13.94 -14.58
CA ARG A 429 -3.22 -14.59 -13.49
C ARG A 429 -2.58 -13.57 -12.54
N SER A 430 -2.26 -12.37 -13.03
CA SER A 430 -1.68 -11.30 -12.21
C SER A 430 -2.71 -10.52 -11.37
N ILE A 431 -4.01 -10.86 -11.45
CA ILE A 431 -5.04 -10.13 -10.71
C ILE A 431 -4.91 -10.36 -9.20
N ASP A 432 -4.83 -9.26 -8.43
CA ASP A 432 -4.84 -9.34 -6.96
C ASP A 432 -6.14 -10.00 -6.49
N GLY A 433 -6.01 -11.08 -5.72
CA GLY A 433 -7.14 -11.88 -5.27
C GLY A 433 -7.55 -13.05 -6.18
N ILE A 434 -6.91 -13.27 -7.34
CA ILE A 434 -7.22 -14.43 -8.19
C ILE A 434 -7.06 -15.77 -7.44
N GLY A 435 -6.04 -15.86 -6.60
CA GLY A 435 -5.76 -17.05 -5.79
C GLY A 435 -6.80 -17.33 -4.72
N LYS A 436 -7.63 -16.34 -4.35
CA LYS A 436 -8.80 -16.55 -3.48
C LYS A 436 -9.78 -17.55 -4.08
N TYR A 437 -9.85 -17.64 -5.41
CA TYR A 437 -10.82 -18.44 -6.14
C TYR A 437 -10.19 -19.65 -6.83
N PHE A 438 -8.97 -19.50 -7.35
CA PHE A 438 -8.34 -20.50 -8.22
C PHE A 438 -7.02 -20.99 -7.64
N GLU A 439 -6.77 -22.28 -7.82
CA GLU A 439 -5.57 -22.97 -7.38
C GLU A 439 -4.48 -22.92 -8.45
N THR A 440 -4.84 -23.02 -9.73
CA THR A 440 -3.90 -22.97 -10.85
C THR A 440 -4.60 -22.60 -12.15
N VAL A 441 -3.85 -22.54 -13.25
CA VAL A 441 -4.38 -22.33 -14.60
C VAL A 441 -3.96 -23.48 -15.50
N ASP A 442 -4.93 -24.12 -16.12
CA ASP A 442 -4.71 -25.00 -17.26
C ASP A 442 -4.55 -24.14 -18.52
N ILE A 443 -3.30 -23.88 -18.89
CA ILE A 443 -2.96 -23.05 -20.06
C ILE A 443 -3.38 -23.73 -21.36
N ILE A 444 -3.42 -25.07 -21.40
CA ILE A 444 -3.75 -25.84 -22.62
C ILE A 444 -5.23 -25.67 -22.95
N ASN A 445 -6.09 -25.83 -21.94
CA ASN A 445 -7.54 -25.68 -22.09
C ASN A 445 -8.03 -24.26 -21.77
N ALA A 446 -7.10 -23.35 -21.45
CA ALA A 446 -7.34 -21.96 -21.06
C ALA A 446 -8.43 -21.79 -20.00
N ARG A 447 -8.26 -22.57 -18.93
CA ARG A 447 -9.23 -22.66 -17.83
C ARG A 447 -8.52 -22.43 -16.51
N PHE A 448 -9.10 -21.56 -15.68
CA PHE A 448 -8.68 -21.46 -14.29
C PHE A 448 -9.26 -22.62 -13.49
N ILE A 449 -8.41 -23.29 -12.73
CA ILE A 449 -8.81 -24.43 -11.90
C ILE A 449 -9.22 -23.90 -10.53
N PRO A 450 -10.48 -24.07 -10.10
CA PRO A 450 -10.97 -23.60 -8.80
C PRO A 450 -10.23 -24.25 -7.62
N ASN A 451 -10.15 -23.53 -6.52
CA ASN A 451 -9.76 -24.11 -5.25
C ASN A 451 -10.88 -24.99 -4.65
N ILE A 452 -10.61 -25.61 -3.50
CA ILE A 452 -11.55 -26.54 -2.87
C ILE A 452 -12.85 -25.88 -2.42
N GLU A 453 -12.80 -24.63 -1.97
CA GLU A 453 -13.98 -23.87 -1.52
C GLU A 453 -14.92 -23.65 -2.70
N LEU A 454 -14.38 -23.17 -3.82
CA LEU A 454 -15.17 -22.86 -5.00
C LEU A 454 -15.67 -24.12 -5.72
N ARG A 455 -14.92 -25.24 -5.64
CA ARG A 455 -15.41 -26.56 -6.08
C ARG A 455 -16.58 -27.06 -5.24
N SER A 456 -16.55 -26.79 -3.94
CA SER A 456 -17.64 -27.18 -3.03
C SER A 456 -18.89 -26.32 -3.24
N GLU A 457 -18.72 -25.03 -3.57
CA GLU A 457 -19.83 -24.14 -3.89
C GLU A 457 -20.45 -24.45 -5.26
N TYR A 458 -19.64 -24.76 -6.29
CA TYR A 458 -20.10 -25.03 -7.66
C TYR A 458 -19.71 -26.42 -8.16
N PRO A 459 -20.20 -27.50 -7.52
CA PRO A 459 -19.74 -28.87 -7.77
C PRO A 459 -20.03 -29.38 -9.19
N ASP A 460 -21.09 -28.89 -9.84
CA ASP A 460 -21.51 -29.35 -11.18
C ASP A 460 -20.62 -28.80 -12.31
N ASP A 461 -19.72 -27.84 -12.02
CA ASP A 461 -18.84 -27.22 -13.01
C ASP A 461 -17.55 -28.03 -13.24
N PHE A 462 -17.29 -29.04 -12.40
CA PHE A 462 -15.98 -29.72 -12.32
C PHE A 462 -16.07 -31.25 -12.40
N VAL A 463 -17.18 -31.78 -12.93
CA VAL A 463 -17.42 -33.22 -13.15
C VAL A 463 -16.92 -33.67 -14.52
#